data_AF-A0A7C5HAY3-F1
#
_entry.id   AF-A0A7C5HAY3-F1
#
_cell.length_a   1.000
_cell.length_b   1.000
_cell.length_c   1.000
_cell.angle_alpha   90.00
_cell.angle_beta   90.00
_cell.angle_gamma   90.00
#
_symmetry.space_group_name_H-M   'P 1'
#
loop_
_entity.id
_entity.type
_entity.pdbx_description
1 polymer ?
#
loop_
_entity_poly.entity_id
_entity_poly.type
_entity_poly.pdbx_seq_one_letter_code
_entity_poly.pdbx_strand_id
1 'polypeptide(L)' 'MLQLLRVRGALPYIVVILLNAIVDLGDKIVLQNTIFKVYNGSEQIVLTALVNALILLPFVMFFTPAGFISDRFSKAR' A
#
# COMPACT_ATOMS: atom_id res chain seq x y z
N MET A 1 -8.85 19.98 -13.61
CA MET A 1 -8.07 18.71 -13.53
C MET A 1 -6.83 18.71 -14.41
N LEU A 2 -6.91 19.00 -15.72
CA LEU A 2 -5.73 18.99 -16.63
C LEU A 2 -4.63 20.04 -16.30
N GLN A 3 -4.93 21.08 -15.51
CA GLN A 3 -3.96 22.09 -15.10
C GLN A 3 -2.86 21.55 -14.17
N LEU A 4 -3.11 20.47 -13.42
CA LEU A 4 -2.13 19.83 -12.54
C LEU A 4 -0.98 19.18 -13.34
N LEU A 5 -1.26 18.69 -14.55
CA LEU A 5 -0.24 18.13 -15.45
C LEU A 5 0.72 19.19 -16.00
N ARG A 6 0.39 20.48 -15.84
CA ARG A 6 1.21 21.61 -16.28
C ARG A 6 2.31 21.97 -15.26
N VAL A 7 2.24 21.42 -14.05
CA VAL A 7 3.26 21.59 -13.02
C VAL A 7 4.51 20.78 -13.41
N ARG A 8 5.68 21.43 -13.42
CA ARG A 8 6.96 20.75 -13.67
C ARG A 8 7.13 19.61 -12.67
N GLY A 9 7.26 18.37 -13.16
CA GLY A 9 7.39 17.17 -12.34
C GLY A 9 6.08 16.41 -12.05
N ALA A 10 4.92 16.89 -12.50
CA ALA A 10 3.65 16.19 -12.28
C ALA A 10 3.59 14.81 -12.96
N LEU A 11 4.05 14.70 -14.20
CA LEU A 11 4.10 13.43 -14.93
C LEU A 11 4.98 12.38 -14.26
N PRO A 12 6.27 12.64 -13.94
CA PRO A 12 7.10 11.66 -13.25
C PRO A 12 6.55 11.30 -11.86
N TYR A 13 5.95 12.26 -11.14
CA TYR A 13 5.29 11.99 -9.86
C TYR A 13 4.11 11.02 -9.99
N ILE A 14 3.24 11.20 -10.99
CA ILE A 14 2.12 10.29 -11.27
C ILE A 14 2.63 8.89 -11.62
N VAL A 15 3.70 8.79 -12.42
CA VAL A 15 4.31 7.50 -12.76
C VAL A 15 4.83 6.79 -11.49
N VAL A 16 5.52 7.51 -10.60
CA VAL A 16 6.02 6.93 -9.35
C VAL A 16 4.87 6.45 -8.45
N ILE A 17 3.80 7.23 -8.31
CA ILE A 17 2.61 6.82 -7.55
C ILE A 17 1.98 5.56 -8.16
N LEU A 18 1.86 5.51 -9.48
CA LEU A 18 1.28 4.36 -10.17
C LEU A 18 2.11 3.10 -9.92
N LEU A 19 3.44 3.19 -10.06
CA LEU A 19 4.35 2.07 -9.78
C LEU A 19 4.24 1.63 -8.32
N ASN A 20 4.18 2.57 -7.38
CA ASN A 20 4.01 2.26 -5.97
C ASN A 20 2.69 1.51 -5.70
N ALA A 21 1.58 1.95 -6.31
CA ALA A 21 0.28 1.31 -6.17
C ALA A 21 0.25 -0.12 -6.76
N ILE A 22 0.91 -0.33 -7.91
CA ILE A 22 1.01 -1.66 -8.53
C ILE A 22 1.79 -2.63 -7.63
N VAL A 23 2.93 -2.19 -7.09
CA VAL A 23 3.76 -3.03 -6.22
C VAL A 23 3.02 -3.37 -4.93
N ASP A 24 2.42 -2.38 -4.27
CA ASP A 24 1.65 -2.59 -3.03
C ASP A 24 0.48 -3.59 -3.24
N LEU A 25 -0.21 -3.50 -4.37
CA LEU A 25 -1.28 -4.44 -4.71
C LEU A 25 -0.73 -5.82 -5.06
N GLY A 26 0.35 -5.87 -5.85
CA GLY A 26 1.01 -7.10 -6.28
C GLY A 26 1.50 -7.94 -5.10
N ASP A 27 2.21 -7.34 -4.15
CA ASP A 27 2.75 -8.06 -2.99
C ASP A 27 1.62 -8.57 -2.08
N LYS A 28 0.53 -7.82 -1.90
CA LYS A 28 -0.66 -8.28 -1.16
C LYS A 28 -1.32 -9.49 -1.84
N ILE A 29 -1.42 -9.50 -3.17
CA ILE A 29 -1.96 -10.63 -3.93
C ILE A 29 -1.05 -11.86 -3.84
N VAL A 30 0.26 -11.68 -4.03
CA VAL A 30 1.22 -12.80 -4.01
C VAL A 30 1.23 -13.47 -2.64
N LEU A 31 1.20 -12.70 -1.55
CA LEU A 31 1.13 -13.24 -0.19
C LEU A 31 -0.12 -14.08 0.03
N GLN A 32 -1.31 -13.57 -0.31
CA GLN A 32 -2.55 -14.33 -0.18
C GLN A 32 -2.52 -15.59 -1.04
N ASN A 33 -2.17 -15.48 -2.31
CA ASN A 33 -2.13 -16.61 -3.24
C ASN A 33 -1.15 -17.71 -2.81
N THR A 34 -0.06 -17.34 -2.14
CA THR A 34 0.89 -18.31 -1.57
C THR A 34 0.21 -19.15 -0.50
N ILE A 35 -0.56 -18.53 0.39
CA ILE A 35 -1.33 -19.24 1.42
C ILE A 35 -2.37 -20.15 0.77
N PHE A 36 -3.11 -19.64 -0.22
CA PHE A 36 -4.11 -20.39 -0.98
C PHE A 36 -3.54 -21.60 -1.72
N LYS A 37 -2.26 -21.56 -2.14
CA LYS A 37 -1.62 -22.67 -2.88
C LYS A 37 -0.94 -23.70 -1.98
N VAL A 38 -0.43 -23.28 -0.82
CA VAL A 38 0.37 -24.13 0.05
C VAL A 38 -0.48 -24.83 1.12
N TYR A 39 -1.54 -24.18 1.60
CA TYR A 39 -2.39 -24.69 2.66
C TYR A 39 -3.79 -25.03 2.14
N ASN A 40 -4.51 -25.88 2.87
CA ASN A 40 -5.87 -26.29 2.53
C ASN A 40 -6.77 -26.29 3.77
N GLY A 41 -8.09 -26.17 3.57
CA GLY A 41 -9.08 -26.34 4.63
C GLY A 41 -9.06 -25.23 5.68
N SER A 42 -9.20 -25.58 6.95
CA SER A 42 -9.33 -24.62 8.05
C SER A 42 -8.06 -23.80 8.31
N GLU A 43 -6.88 -24.40 8.15
CA GLU A 43 -5.59 -23.72 8.34
C GLU A 43 -5.43 -22.55 7.36
N GLN A 44 -5.77 -22.77 6.09
CA GLN A 44 -5.75 -21.75 5.05
C GLN A 44 -6.64 -20.55 5.42
N ILE A 45 -7.85 -20.80 5.94
CA ILE A 45 -8.80 -19.75 6.32
C ILE A 45 -8.22 -18.89 7.45
N VAL A 46 -7.68 -19.52 8.49
CA VAL A 46 -7.09 -18.83 9.64
C VAL A 46 -5.86 -18.02 9.22
N LEU A 47 -4.96 -18.60 8.43
CA LEU A 47 -3.75 -17.92 7.96
C LEU A 47 -4.08 -16.74 7.04
N THR A 48 -5.08 -16.89 6.16
CA THR A 48 -5.53 -15.80 5.28
C THR A 48 -6.10 -14.64 6.10
N ALA A 49 -6.93 -14.91 7.11
CA ALA A 49 -7.46 -13.88 8.00
C ALA A 49 -6.35 -13.17 8.78
N LEU A 50 -5.38 -13.92 9.27
CA LEU A 50 -4.24 -13.37 10.03
C LEU A 50 -3.36 -12.48 9.16
N VAL A 51 -3.01 -12.92 7.95
CA VAL A 51 -2.22 -12.12 7.02
C VAL A 51 -2.97 -10.85 6.59
N ASN A 52 -4.28 -10.93 6.36
CA ASN A 52 -5.09 -9.74 6.09
C ASN A 52 -5.10 -8.75 7.24
N ALA A 53 -5.21 -9.23 8.48
CA ALA A 53 -5.10 -8.38 9.66
C ALA A 53 -3.72 -7.72 9.76
N LEU A 54 -2.64 -8.46 9.53
CA LEU A 54 -1.26 -7.93 9.54
C LEU A 54 -1.00 -6.91 8.43
N ILE A 55 -1.70 -6.98 7.30
CA ILE A 55 -1.61 -5.99 6.24
C ILE A 55 -2.40 -4.73 6.60
N LEU A 56 -3.63 -4.87 7.10
CA LEU A 56 -4.56 -3.75 7.33
C LEU A 56 -4.27 -2.97 8.62
N LEU A 57 -3.93 -3.66 9.71
CA LEU A 57 -3.69 -3.04 11.00
C LEU A 57 -2.60 -1.95 10.95
N PRO A 58 -1.37 -2.21 10.46
CA PRO A 58 -0.36 -1.17 10.38
C PRO A 58 -0.79 -0.05 9.43
N PHE A 59 -1.46 -0.36 8.31
CA PHE A 59 -1.93 0.66 7.37
C PHE A 59 -2.85 1.67 8.05
N VAL A 60 -3.84 1.20 8.83
CA VAL A 60 -4.77 2.08 9.55
C VAL A 60 -4.09 2.76 10.73
N MET A 61 -3.28 2.05 11.51
CA MET A 61 -2.58 2.60 12.67
C MET A 61 -1.61 3.72 12.29
N PHE A 62 -0.88 3.56 11.18
CA PHE A 62 0.13 4.52 10.76
C PHE A 62 -0.43 5.67 9.90
N PHE A 63 -1.69 5.60 9.47
CA PHE A 63 -2.29 6.65 8.65
C PHE A 63 -2.26 8.02 9.33
N THR A 64 -2.72 8.11 10.58
CA THR A 64 -2.74 9.36 11.36
C THR A 64 -1.35 9.88 11.73
N PRO A 65 -0.43 9.10 12.31
CA PRO A 65 0.90 9.61 12.63
C PRO A 65 1.72 9.97 11.38
N ALA A 66 1.56 9.26 10.26
CA ALA A 66 2.21 9.63 9.01
C ALA A 66 1.74 10.99 8.49
N GLY A 67 0.43 11.27 8.56
CA GLY A 67 -0.13 12.58 8.23
C GLY A 67 0.42 13.68 9.14
N PHE A 68 0.40 13.46 10.45
CA PHE A 68 0.94 14.41 11.43
C PHE A 68 2.42 14.75 11.18
N ILE A 69 3.25 13.75 10.87
CA ILE A 69 4.67 13.96 10.55
C ILE A 69 4.83 14.71 9.23
N SER A 70 4.08 14.34 8.19
CA SER A 70 4.11 15.01 6.87
C SER A 70 3.75 16.48 6.97
N ASP A 71 2.82 16.84 7.86
CA ASP A 71 2.34 18.22 8.01
C ASP A 71 3.24 19.04 8.94
N ARG A 72 3.88 18.40 9.91
CA ARG A 72 4.75 19.07 10.89
C ARG A 72 6.14 19.37 10.36
N PHE A 73 6.69 18.56 9.46
CA PHE A 73 8.04 18.71 8.94
C PHE A 73 8.05 19.13 7.46
N SER A 74 8.98 20.03 7.10
CA SER A 74 9.14 20.46 5.71
C SER A 74 9.48 19.28 4.81
N LYS A 75 8.75 19.11 3.72
CA LYS A 75 9.03 18.06 2.73
C LYS A 75 10.35 18.39 2.04
N ALA A 76 11.24 17.41 1.93
CA ALA A 76 12.48 17.56 1.17
C ALA A 76 12.14 18.00 -0.27
N ARG A 77 12.83 19.03 -0.74
CA ARG A 77 12.52 19.76 -1.98
C ARG A 77 13.11 19.08 -3.21
#